data_AF-A0A1Q6A5C9-F1
#
_entry.id   AF-A0A1Q6A5C9-F1
#
_cell.length_a   1.000
_cell.length_b   1.000
_cell.length_c   1.000
_cell.angle_alpha   90.00
_cell.angle_beta   90.00
_cell.angle_gamma   90.00
#
_symmetry.space_group_name_H-M   'P 1'
#
loop_
_entity.id
_entity.type
_entity.pdbx_description
1 polymer ?
#
loop_
_entity_poly.entity_id
_entity_poly.type
_entity_poly.pdbx_seq_one_letter_code
_entity_poly.pdbx_strand_id
1 'polypeptide(L)' 'MKVDNRIFFFDEEEAIDAGYRPCGHCMPRIYQIWKALQAVKQHQQ' A
#
# COMPACT_ATOMS: atom_id res chain seq x y z
N MET A 1 1.16 12.48 11.21
CA MET A 1 0.03 11.54 11.01
C MET A 1 -0.91 11.73 12.19
N LYS A 2 -2.21 11.92 11.98
CA LYS A 2 -3.17 12.01 13.09
C LYS A 2 -3.30 10.62 13.74
N VAL A 3 -3.45 10.57 15.06
CA VAL A 3 -3.59 9.30 15.80
C VAL A 3 -4.80 8.49 15.32
N ASP A 4 -5.87 9.19 14.96
CA ASP A 4 -7.13 8.61 14.45
C ASP A 4 -6.97 7.86 13.12
N ASN A 5 -5.86 8.11 12.40
CA ASN A 5 -5.57 7.44 11.13
C ASN A 5 -4.67 6.20 11.32
N ARG A 6 -4.42 5.76 12.56
CA ARG A 6 -3.68 4.53 12.85
C ARG A 6 -4.64 3.37 12.97
N ILE A 7 -4.60 2.49 11.98
CA ILE A 7 -5.37 1.25 11.95
C ILE A 7 -4.36 0.11 12.01
N PHE A 8 -4.65 -0.91 12.81
CA PHE A 8 -3.85 -2.12 12.92
C PHE A 8 -4.58 -3.25 12.19
N PHE A 9 -3.83 -4.01 11.40
CA PHE A 9 -4.29 -5.22 10.72
C PHE A 9 -3.63 -6.43 11.38
N PHE A 10 -4.24 -7.60 11.24
CA PHE A 10 -3.67 -8.85 11.73
C PHE A 10 -2.37 -9.20 10.97
N ASP A 11 -2.37 -9.02 9.66
CA ASP A 11 -1.23 -9.25 8.79
C ASP A 11 -1.16 -8.26 7.61
N GLU A 12 -0.16 -8.46 6.74
CA GLU A 12 0.06 -7.64 5.55
C GLU A 12 -1.02 -7.86 4.47
N GLU A 13 -1.54 -9.08 4.35
CA GLU A 13 -2.52 -9.45 3.33
C GLU A 13 -3.85 -8.71 3.57
N GLU A 14 -4.31 -8.68 4.81
CA GLU A 14 -5.52 -7.93 5.21
C GLU A 14 -5.39 -6.43 4.90
N ALA A 15 -4.21 -5.84 5.14
CA ALA A 15 -3.96 -4.43 4.84
C ALA A 15 -4.04 -4.16 3.32
N ILE A 16 -3.50 -5.06 2.50
CA ILE A 16 -3.52 -4.96 1.04
C ILE A 16 -4.95 -5.10 0.51
N ASP A 17 -5.72 -6.08 0.99
CA ASP A 17 -7.11 -6.31 0.62
C ASP A 17 -8.03 -5.15 1.00
N ALA A 18 -7.74 -4.50 2.15
CA ALA A 18 -8.40 -3.26 2.56
C ALA A 18 -7.98 -2.03 1.73
N GLY A 19 -7.10 -2.19 0.72
CA GLY A 19 -6.68 -1.13 -0.19
C GLY A 19 -5.56 -0.23 0.34
N TYR A 20 -4.88 -0.63 1.42
CA TYR A 20 -3.75 0.11 1.95
C TYR A 20 -2.48 -0.21 1.16
N ARG A 21 -1.62 0.80 1.02
CA ARG A 21 -0.33 0.65 0.35
C ARG A 21 0.76 0.23 1.34
N PRO A 22 1.76 -0.55 0.91
CA PRO A 22 2.94 -0.83 1.72
C PRO A 22 3.68 0.48 2.07
N CYS A 23 4.25 0.53 3.28
CA CYS A 23 4.99 1.69 3.74
C CYS A 23 6.26 1.89 2.90
N GLY A 24 6.39 3.04 2.23
CA GLY A 24 7.57 3.34 1.41
C GLY A 24 8.88 3.51 2.20
N HIS A 25 8.81 3.73 3.51
CA HIS A 25 9.98 3.82 4.38
C HIS A 25 10.39 2.45 4.94
N CYS A 26 9.43 1.69 5.48
CA CYS A 26 9.70 0.37 6.06
C CYS A 26 9.91 -0.71 4.99
N MET A 27 9.19 -0.61 3.87
CA MET A 27 9.14 -1.62 2.81
C MET A 27 9.39 -1.00 1.42
N PRO A 28 10.57 -0.38 1.19
CA PRO A 28 10.83 0.41 -0.01
C PRO A 28 10.71 -0.41 -1.31
N ARG A 29 11.20 -1.66 -1.33
CA ARG A 29 11.13 -2.54 -2.51
C ARG A 29 9.69 -2.85 -2.91
N ILE A 30 8.88 -3.30 -1.95
CA ILE A 30 7.47 -3.66 -2.17
C ILE A 30 6.67 -2.42 -2.59
N TYR A 31 6.95 -1.28 -1.96
CA TYR A 31 6.35 -0.01 -2.35
C TYR A 31 6.65 0.41 -3.78
N GLN A 32 7.88 0.24 -4.27
CA GLN A 32 8.20 0.55 -5.68
C GLN A 32 7.43 -0.37 -6.64
N ILE A 33 7.31 -1.66 -6.31
CA ILE A 33 6.52 -2.61 -7.10
C ILE A 33 5.05 -2.18 -7.11
N TRP A 34 4.45 -1.91 -5.94
CA TRP A 34 3.09 -1.40 -5.83
C TRP A 34 2.88 -0.14 -6.69
N LYS A 35 3.78 0.83 -6.60
CA LYS A 35 3.69 2.09 -7.36
C LYS A 35 3.77 1.85 -8.87
N ALA A 36 4.65 0.95 -9.32
CA ALA A 36 4.75 0.58 -10.73
C ALA A 36 3.47 -0.11 -11.24
N LEU A 37 2.90 -1.03 -10.45
CA LEU A 37 1.63 -1.69 -10.77
C LEU A 37 0.48 -0.68 -10.88
N GLN A 38 0.43 0.32 -9.99
CA GLN A 38 -0.58 1.37 -10.07
C GLN A 38 -0.42 2.25 -11.32
N ALA A 39 0.80 2.54 -11.76
CA ALA A 39 1.05 3.28 -12.99
C ALA A 39 0.56 2.52 -14.24
N VAL A 40 0.68 1.18 -14.25
CA VAL A 40 0.14 0.35 -15.35
C VAL A 40 -1.38 0.33 -15.35
N LYS A 41 -2.02 0.21 -14.17
CA LYS A 41 -3.49 0.23 -14.05
C LYS A 41 -4.12 1.54 -14.56
N GLN A 42 -3.40 2.66 -14.44
CA GLN A 42 -3.89 3.98 -14.88
C GLN A 42 -3.90 4.17 -16.41
N HIS A 43 -3.27 3.26 -17.17
CA HIS A 43 -3.21 3.31 -18.64
C HIS A 43 -4.16 2.31 -19.33
N GLN A 44 -5.05 1.63 -18.61
CA GLN A 44 -6.07 0.74 -19.18
C GLN A 44 -7.45 1.41 -19.37
N GLN A 45 -7.47 2.71 -19.67
CA GLN A 45 -8.68 3.39 -20.13
C GLN A 45 -8.48 3.98 -21.53
#